data_AF-M0LCI3-F1
#
_entry.id   AF-M0LCI3-F1
#
_cell.length_a   1.000
_cell.length_b   1.000
_cell.length_c   1.000
_cell.angle_alpha   90.00
_cell.angle_beta   90.00
_cell.angle_gamma   90.00
#
_symmetry.space_group_name_H-M   'P 1'
#
loop_
_entity.id
_entity.type
_entity.pdbx_description
1 polymer ?
#
loop_
_entity_poly.entity_id
_entity_poly.type
_entity_poly.pdbx_seq_one_letter_code
_entity_poly.pdbx_strand_id
1 'polypeptide(L)'
;MFVRSDDPDPFVYRSEDEAEDAQDDETVAHRLSRLFVVDESAADDLWIDPALAEEDESEIRRFLEATDFGSQSIVVHQRTIEDCYERRLLGIEARDDEFRARFCRTLKGPMAPCEADRELMEVILIRVDRPYAERPSSSGSSEHMSCPDSTTPDAGESDGSEGDRDGGTDTDGNDSSTGANESTDGGEDE
;
A
#
# COMPACT_ATOMS: atom_id res chain seq x y z
N MET A 1 -8.98 11.46 2.82
CA MET A 1 -10.28 11.31 2.14
C MET A 1 -10.20 10.07 1.26
N PHE A 2 -11.31 9.37 1.01
CA PHE A 2 -11.32 8.26 0.06
C PHE A 2 -12.59 8.27 -0.81
N VAL A 3 -12.46 7.77 -2.03
CA VAL A 3 -13.54 7.62 -3.03
C VAL A 3 -13.40 6.24 -3.67
N ARG A 4 -14.51 5.62 -4.05
CA ARG A 4 -14.53 4.31 -4.72
C ARG A 4 -15.32 4.37 -6.02
N SER A 5 -14.82 3.68 -7.04
CA SER A 5 -15.51 3.39 -8.28
C SER A 5 -15.84 1.90 -8.34
N ASP A 6 -16.98 1.57 -8.96
CA ASP A 6 -17.35 0.18 -9.28
C ASP A 6 -16.47 -0.42 -10.39
N ASP A 7 -15.82 0.44 -11.17
CA ASP A 7 -14.84 0.05 -12.17
C ASP A 7 -13.46 -0.13 -11.51
N PRO A 8 -12.72 -1.22 -11.78
CA PRO A 8 -11.37 -1.44 -11.26
C PRO A 8 -10.30 -0.58 -11.94
N ASP A 9 -10.64 0.21 -12.97
CA ASP A 9 -9.69 1.09 -13.64
C ASP A 9 -9.42 2.39 -12.84
N PRO A 10 -8.20 2.95 -12.93
CA PRO A 10 -7.90 4.25 -12.32
C PRO A 10 -8.87 5.33 -12.84
N PHE A 11 -9.17 6.32 -12.00
CA PHE A 11 -10.07 7.42 -12.40
C PHE A 11 -9.49 8.81 -12.08
N VAL A 12 -8.25 8.88 -11.61
CA VAL A 12 -7.54 10.13 -11.38
C VAL A 12 -6.20 10.11 -12.13
N TYR A 13 -5.95 11.15 -12.91
CA TYR A 13 -4.83 11.24 -13.84
C TYR A 13 -4.22 12.64 -13.78
N ARG A 14 -2.94 12.79 -14.15
CA ARG A 14 -2.30 14.12 -14.20
C ARG A 14 -2.82 14.97 -15.34
N SER A 15 -3.34 14.35 -16.40
CA SER A 15 -3.91 15.01 -17.56
C SER A 15 -4.81 14.04 -18.31
N GLU A 16 -5.62 14.57 -19.23
CA GLU A 16 -6.43 13.78 -20.16
C GLU A 16 -5.53 12.88 -21.04
N ASP A 17 -4.41 13.41 -21.54
CA ASP A 17 -3.46 12.63 -22.35
C ASP A 17 -2.93 11.40 -21.57
N GLU A 18 -2.66 11.53 -20.27
CA GLU A 18 -2.21 10.38 -19.44
C GLU A 18 -3.32 9.34 -19.25
N ALA A 19 -4.58 9.78 -19.25
CA ALA A 19 -5.72 8.87 -19.19
C ALA A 19 -5.91 8.08 -20.48
N GLU A 20 -5.68 8.71 -21.64
CA GLU A 20 -5.67 8.03 -22.93
C GLU A 20 -4.51 7.02 -23.00
N ASP A 21 -3.30 7.41 -22.60
CA ASP A 21 -2.12 6.52 -22.57
C ASP A 21 -2.32 5.30 -21.66
N ALA A 22 -3.02 5.47 -20.54
CA ALA A 22 -3.26 4.39 -19.57
C ALA A 22 -4.19 3.29 -20.09
N GLN A 23 -5.08 3.60 -21.03
CA GLN A 23 -5.96 2.62 -21.67
C GLN A 23 -5.18 1.69 -22.62
N ASP A 24 -4.07 2.19 -23.18
CA ASP A 24 -3.26 1.47 -24.16
C ASP A 24 -2.05 0.73 -23.53
N ASP A 25 -1.61 1.10 -22.32
CA ASP A 25 -0.40 0.56 -21.69
C ASP A 25 -0.58 0.26 -20.17
N GLU A 26 -0.65 -1.02 -19.82
CA GLU A 26 -0.75 -1.49 -18.42
C GLU A 26 0.42 -1.01 -17.51
N THR A 27 1.59 -0.72 -18.09
CA THR A 27 2.71 -0.18 -17.31
C THR A 27 2.49 1.27 -16.88
N VAL A 28 1.69 2.03 -17.63
CA VAL A 28 1.23 3.37 -17.26
C VAL A 28 0.24 3.26 -16.12
N ALA A 29 -0.73 2.34 -16.21
CA ALA A 29 -1.68 2.06 -15.13
C ALA A 29 -0.99 1.76 -13.78
N HIS A 30 0.12 1.02 -13.79
CA HIS A 30 0.89 0.78 -12.57
C HIS A 30 1.52 2.05 -11.95
N ARG A 31 1.94 3.01 -12.78
CA ARG A 31 2.50 4.30 -12.33
C ARG A 31 1.44 5.22 -11.74
N LEU A 32 0.18 5.07 -12.16
CA LEU A 32 -0.97 5.82 -11.64
C LEU A 32 -1.34 5.45 -10.21
N SER A 33 -0.78 4.35 -9.68
CA SER A 33 -1.02 3.94 -8.29
C SER A 33 -0.71 5.04 -7.28
N ARG A 34 0.21 5.97 -7.60
CA ARG A 34 0.54 7.14 -6.77
C ARG A 34 0.86 8.38 -7.59
N LEU A 35 0.09 9.44 -7.38
CA LEU A 35 0.32 10.76 -7.96
C LEU A 35 0.63 11.77 -6.84
N PHE A 36 1.52 12.71 -7.14
CA PHE A 36 1.86 13.81 -6.23
C PHE A 36 1.33 15.09 -6.85
N VAL A 37 0.48 15.79 -6.10
CA VAL A 37 -0.05 17.11 -6.42
C VAL A 37 0.65 18.08 -5.48
N VAL A 38 1.58 18.85 -6.02
CA VAL A 38 2.55 19.64 -5.24
C VAL A 38 2.25 21.14 -5.25
N ASP A 39 1.45 21.60 -6.21
CA ASP A 39 1.05 22.99 -6.37
C ASP A 39 -0.38 23.09 -6.94
N GLU A 40 -0.91 24.31 -6.97
CA GLU A 40 -2.25 24.61 -7.47
C GLU A 40 -2.41 24.29 -8.95
N SER A 41 -1.36 24.48 -9.78
CA SER A 41 -1.41 24.16 -11.21
C SER A 41 -1.59 22.65 -11.41
N ALA A 42 -0.83 21.84 -10.69
CA ALA A 42 -0.96 20.38 -10.74
C ALA A 42 -2.32 19.91 -10.21
N ALA A 43 -2.96 20.66 -9.32
CA ALA A 43 -4.30 20.36 -8.84
C ALA A 43 -5.38 20.70 -9.89
N ASP A 44 -5.22 21.81 -10.59
CA ASP A 44 -6.11 22.25 -11.67
C ASP A 44 -6.01 21.34 -12.91
N ASP A 45 -4.79 20.91 -13.26
CA ASP A 45 -4.50 20.04 -14.40
C ASP A 45 -5.01 18.60 -14.19
N LEU A 46 -5.30 18.21 -12.95
CA LEU A 46 -5.77 16.87 -12.61
C LEU A 46 -7.05 16.53 -13.39
N TRP A 47 -6.97 15.46 -14.18
CA TRP A 47 -8.09 14.93 -14.92
C TRP A 47 -8.74 13.80 -14.11
N ILE A 48 -10.05 13.91 -13.92
CA ILE A 48 -10.86 12.92 -13.21
C ILE A 48 -11.82 12.32 -14.23
N ASP A 49 -11.93 11.00 -14.24
CA ASP A 49 -12.75 10.29 -15.21
C ASP A 49 -14.22 10.76 -15.11
N PRO A 50 -14.84 11.19 -16.23
CA PRO A 50 -16.23 11.66 -16.24
C PRO A 50 -17.27 10.58 -15.93
N ALA A 51 -16.89 9.29 -15.89
CA ALA A 51 -17.73 8.20 -15.43
C ALA A 51 -17.87 8.16 -13.89
N LEU A 52 -17.00 8.86 -13.15
CA LEU A 52 -17.12 9.00 -11.70
C LEU A 52 -18.39 9.78 -11.34
N ALA A 53 -19.00 9.47 -10.21
CA ALA A 53 -20.17 10.21 -9.75
C ALA A 53 -19.84 11.69 -9.50
N GLU A 54 -20.72 12.60 -9.93
CA GLU A 54 -20.51 14.06 -9.79
C GLU A 54 -20.27 14.49 -8.33
N GLU A 55 -20.88 13.80 -7.35
CA GLU A 55 -20.68 14.06 -5.92
C GLU A 55 -19.25 13.72 -5.48
N ASP A 56 -18.73 12.58 -5.93
CA ASP A 56 -17.37 12.12 -5.63
C ASP A 56 -16.32 13.02 -6.30
N GLU A 57 -16.52 13.38 -7.56
CA GLU A 57 -15.66 14.35 -8.26
C GLU A 57 -15.65 15.69 -7.51
N SER A 58 -16.83 16.19 -7.14
CA SER A 58 -16.96 17.45 -6.39
C SER A 58 -16.26 17.39 -5.03
N GLU A 59 -16.30 16.24 -4.34
CA GLU A 59 -15.59 16.06 -3.08
C GLU A 59 -14.07 16.11 -3.30
N ILE A 60 -13.57 15.47 -4.36
CA ILE A 60 -12.13 15.47 -4.71
C ILE A 60 -11.67 16.90 -4.99
N ARG A 61 -12.41 17.62 -5.85
CA ARG A 61 -12.11 19.02 -6.21
C ARG A 61 -12.08 19.89 -4.96
N ARG A 62 -13.08 19.77 -4.09
CA ARG A 62 -13.13 20.52 -2.82
C ARG A 62 -11.95 20.20 -1.90
N PHE A 63 -11.50 18.94 -1.85
CA PHE A 63 -10.34 18.55 -1.04
C PHE A 63 -9.05 19.18 -1.55
N LEU A 64 -8.87 19.25 -2.88
CA LEU A 64 -7.75 19.92 -3.54
C LEU A 64 -7.77 21.43 -3.24
N GLU A 65 -8.90 22.10 -3.49
CA GLU A 65 -9.08 23.54 -3.24
C GLU A 65 -8.87 23.94 -1.78
N ALA A 66 -9.20 23.06 -0.84
CA ALA A 66 -9.04 23.31 0.59
C ALA A 66 -7.61 23.09 1.12
N THR A 67 -6.63 22.83 0.24
CA THR A 67 -5.24 22.54 0.60
C THR A 67 -4.35 23.76 0.39
N ASP A 68 -3.52 24.09 1.39
CA ASP A 68 -2.53 25.14 1.27
C ASP A 68 -1.22 24.57 0.71
N PHE A 69 -1.02 24.64 -0.61
CA PHE A 69 0.18 24.11 -1.26
C PHE A 69 1.49 24.83 -0.86
N GLY A 70 1.42 25.99 -0.21
CA GLY A 70 2.60 26.65 0.35
C GLY A 70 3.19 25.91 1.56
N SER A 71 2.38 25.09 2.24
CA SER A 71 2.79 24.33 3.44
C SER A 71 2.46 22.85 3.37
N GLN A 72 1.68 22.43 2.37
CA GLN A 72 1.14 21.09 2.24
C GLN A 72 1.33 20.56 0.82
N SER A 73 1.14 19.26 0.65
CA SER A 73 1.03 18.62 -0.65
C SER A 73 -0.01 17.51 -0.56
N ILE A 74 -0.53 17.06 -1.70
CA ILE A 74 -1.44 15.94 -1.77
C ILE A 74 -0.76 14.75 -2.45
N VAL A 75 -0.95 13.58 -1.87
CA VAL A 75 -0.66 12.30 -2.53
C VAL A 75 -1.98 11.60 -2.83
N VAL A 76 -2.22 11.35 -4.10
CA VAL A 76 -3.33 10.52 -4.57
C VAL A 76 -2.83 9.08 -4.62
N HIS A 77 -3.47 8.18 -3.88
CA HIS A 77 -3.14 6.75 -3.86
C HIS A 77 -4.28 5.94 -4.44
N GLN A 78 -4.07 5.37 -5.63
CA GLN A 78 -5.07 4.57 -6.36
C GLN A 78 -4.70 3.09 -6.27
N ARG A 79 -5.66 2.24 -5.92
CA ARG A 79 -5.47 0.79 -5.93
C ARG A 79 -6.79 0.05 -5.97
N THR A 80 -6.81 -1.11 -6.63
CA THR A 80 -7.93 -2.03 -6.51
C THR A 80 -8.04 -2.59 -5.09
N ILE A 81 -9.28 -2.79 -4.65
CA ILE A 81 -9.64 -3.46 -3.42
C ILE A 81 -10.84 -4.37 -3.68
N GLU A 82 -10.79 -5.57 -3.12
CA GLU A 82 -11.94 -6.47 -3.10
C GLU A 82 -13.10 -5.82 -2.34
N ASP A 83 -14.31 -5.91 -2.88
CA ASP A 83 -15.50 -5.24 -2.37
C ASP A 83 -15.77 -5.57 -0.90
N CYS A 84 -15.46 -6.79 -0.44
CA CYS A 84 -15.63 -7.18 0.97
C CYS A 84 -14.64 -6.54 1.95
N TYR A 85 -13.68 -5.74 1.48
CA TYR A 85 -12.68 -5.10 2.31
C TYR A 85 -12.76 -3.57 2.31
N GLU A 86 -12.31 -3.02 3.41
CA GLU A 86 -12.03 -1.60 3.64
C GLU A 86 -10.55 -1.41 3.87
N ARG A 87 -9.97 -0.38 3.24
CA ARG A 87 -8.58 0.00 3.47
C ARG A 87 -8.52 1.11 4.51
N ARG A 88 -7.52 1.05 5.38
CA ARG A 88 -7.25 2.08 6.37
C ARG A 88 -5.80 2.53 6.28
N LEU A 89 -5.59 3.85 6.29
CA LEU A 89 -4.26 4.44 6.42
C LEU A 89 -3.81 4.34 7.89
N LEU A 90 -2.68 3.68 8.11
CA LEU A 90 -2.06 3.51 9.43
C LEU A 90 -1.11 4.64 9.77
N GLY A 91 -0.39 5.15 8.78
CA GLY A 91 0.59 6.20 9.01
C GLY A 91 1.29 6.63 7.74
N ILE A 92 1.90 7.81 7.85
CA ILE A 92 2.67 8.45 6.79
C ILE A 92 4.04 8.78 7.37
N GLU A 93 5.07 8.52 6.59
CA GLU A 93 6.41 9.03 6.82
C GLU A 93 6.77 9.95 5.65
N ALA A 94 6.91 11.24 5.93
CA ALA A 94 7.17 12.28 4.93
C ALA A 94 8.44 13.05 5.32
N ARG A 95 9.50 12.87 4.52
CA ARG A 95 10.76 13.63 4.59
C ARG A 95 10.92 14.47 3.34
N ASP A 96 11.98 15.26 3.25
CA ASP A 96 12.21 16.21 2.14
C ASP A 96 12.15 15.54 0.75
N ASP A 97 12.70 14.33 0.62
CA ASP A 97 12.77 13.59 -0.65
C ASP A 97 12.28 12.13 -0.51
N GLU A 98 11.48 11.87 0.52
CA GLU A 98 10.88 10.56 0.74
C GLU A 98 9.42 10.63 1.20
N PHE A 99 8.60 9.74 0.65
CA PHE A 99 7.23 9.50 1.09
C PHE A 99 6.96 8.00 1.27
N ARG A 100 6.48 7.58 2.45
CA ARG A 100 5.99 6.23 2.71
C ARG A 100 4.60 6.27 3.33
N ALA A 101 3.66 5.55 2.75
CA ALA A 101 2.34 5.32 3.35
C ALA A 101 2.21 3.87 3.80
N ARG A 102 1.62 3.64 4.97
CA ARG A 102 1.34 2.30 5.49
C ARG A 102 -0.15 2.13 5.59
N PHE A 103 -0.67 1.05 5.01
CA PHE A 103 -2.09 0.72 5.02
C PHE A 103 -2.33 -0.63 5.68
N CYS A 104 -3.59 -0.88 6.01
CA CYS A 104 -4.10 -2.21 6.33
C CYS A 104 -5.47 -2.41 5.71
N ARG A 105 -5.91 -3.66 5.64
CA ARG A 105 -7.26 -4.04 5.23
C ARG A 105 -8.05 -4.59 6.41
N THR A 106 -9.34 -4.32 6.44
CA THR A 106 -10.34 -4.92 7.33
C THR A 106 -11.52 -5.41 6.53
N LEU A 107 -12.17 -6.47 6.96
CA LEU A 107 -13.47 -6.85 6.40
C LEU A 107 -14.49 -5.74 6.68
N LYS A 108 -15.36 -5.50 5.70
CA LYS A 108 -16.57 -4.70 5.91
C LYS A 108 -17.39 -5.25 7.08
N GLY A 109 -18.18 -4.38 7.71
CA GLY A 109 -19.09 -4.77 8.78
C GLY A 109 -20.06 -5.88 8.33
N PRO A 110 -20.54 -6.75 9.24
CA PRO A 110 -21.31 -7.95 8.90
C PRO A 110 -22.65 -7.68 8.19
N MET A 111 -23.16 -6.45 8.26
CA MET A 111 -24.40 -6.02 7.61
C MET A 111 -24.16 -5.19 6.35
N ALA A 112 -22.90 -4.84 6.05
CA ALA A 112 -22.56 -4.12 4.84
C ALA A 112 -22.54 -5.11 3.66
N PRO A 113 -23.25 -4.80 2.56
CA PRO A 113 -23.23 -5.66 1.39
C PRO A 113 -21.81 -5.68 0.79
N CYS A 114 -21.43 -6.86 0.31
CA CYS A 114 -20.26 -7.02 -0.55
C CYS A 114 -20.41 -8.24 -1.46
N GLU A 115 -19.69 -8.22 -2.56
CA GLU A 115 -19.55 -9.31 -3.52
C GLU A 115 -18.13 -9.88 -3.44
N ALA A 116 -18.03 -11.20 -3.28
CA ALA A 116 -16.73 -11.88 -3.30
C ALA A 116 -16.12 -11.80 -4.71
N ASP A 117 -14.79 -11.74 -4.79
CA ASP A 117 -14.04 -11.70 -6.05
C ASP A 117 -14.35 -10.47 -6.95
N ARG A 118 -15.09 -9.48 -6.43
CA ARG A 118 -15.33 -8.21 -7.11
C ARG A 118 -14.28 -7.19 -6.70
N GLU A 119 -13.52 -6.69 -7.66
CA GLU A 119 -12.57 -5.61 -7.44
C GLU A 119 -13.22 -4.25 -7.74
N LEU A 120 -12.88 -3.26 -6.91
CA LEU A 120 -13.29 -1.86 -7.04
C LEU A 120 -12.02 -1.01 -7.06
N MET A 121 -12.00 0.09 -7.81
CA MET A 121 -10.92 1.08 -7.67
C MET A 121 -11.18 1.95 -6.45
N GLU A 122 -10.20 2.03 -5.54
CA GLU A 122 -10.21 2.97 -4.43
C GLU A 122 -9.11 4.01 -4.58
N VAL A 123 -9.51 5.27 -4.45
CA VAL A 123 -8.59 6.41 -4.38
C VAL A 123 -8.59 6.97 -2.97
N ILE A 124 -7.41 7.06 -2.36
CA ILE A 124 -7.21 7.75 -1.09
C ILE A 124 -6.39 9.01 -1.37
N LEU A 125 -6.99 10.17 -1.08
CA LEU A 125 -6.30 11.46 -1.08
C LEU A 125 -5.75 11.74 0.30
N ILE A 126 -4.43 11.90 0.35
CA ILE A 126 -3.66 12.10 1.57
C ILE A 126 -3.06 13.50 1.52
N ARG A 127 -3.50 14.37 2.43
CA ARG A 127 -2.85 15.65 2.68
C ARG A 127 -1.63 15.42 3.57
N VAL A 128 -0.48 15.88 3.11
CA VAL A 128 0.80 15.80 3.83
C VAL A 128 1.14 17.22 4.28
N ASP A 129 1.40 17.41 5.56
CA ASP A 129 1.80 18.71 6.14
C ASP A 129 3.27 19.03 5.85
N ARG A 130 3.62 18.99 4.56
CA ARG A 130 4.92 19.31 4.00
C ARG A 130 4.71 19.71 2.54
N PRO A 131 5.28 20.84 2.11
CA PRO A 131 5.34 21.17 0.70
C PRO A 131 6.47 20.38 0.05
N TYR A 132 6.15 19.65 -1.01
CA TYR A 132 7.13 19.10 -1.94
C TYR A 132 7.32 20.09 -3.10
N ALA A 133 8.55 20.30 -3.56
CA ALA A 133 8.79 21.11 -4.76
C ALA A 133 8.56 20.30 -6.04
N GLU A 134 8.76 19.00 -5.97
CA GLU A 134 8.59 18.03 -7.04
C GLU A 134 8.30 16.66 -6.42
N ARG A 135 8.01 15.65 -7.26
CA ARG A 135 7.81 14.29 -6.79
C ARG A 135 9.05 13.79 -6.03
N PRO A 136 8.91 13.25 -4.80
CA PRO A 136 10.01 12.65 -4.07
C PRO A 136 10.70 11.52 -4.84
N SER A 137 12.03 11.48 -4.78
CA SER A 137 12.83 10.43 -5.43
C SER A 137 12.54 9.04 -4.86
N SER A 138 12.24 8.97 -3.56
CA SER A 138 11.83 7.75 -2.85
C SER A 138 10.35 7.84 -2.50
N SER A 139 9.52 6.99 -3.13
CA SER A 139 8.11 6.89 -2.75
C SER A 139 7.64 5.44 -2.67
N GLY A 140 6.92 5.10 -1.60
CA GLY A 140 6.46 3.74 -1.35
C GLY A 140 5.11 3.67 -0.64
N SER A 141 4.47 2.52 -0.74
CA SER A 141 3.42 2.14 0.19
C SER A 141 3.55 0.67 0.58
N SER A 142 3.21 0.35 1.82
CA SER A 142 3.06 -1.03 2.30
C SER A 142 1.62 -1.27 2.73
N GLU A 143 1.20 -2.52 2.70
CA GLU A 143 -0.14 -2.91 3.09
C GLU A 143 -0.13 -4.19 3.91
N HIS A 144 -0.80 -4.16 5.06
CA HIS A 144 -1.03 -5.32 5.92
C HIS A 144 -2.39 -5.95 5.62
N MET A 145 -2.46 -7.28 5.67
CA MET A 145 -3.71 -8.03 5.43
C MET A 145 -4.72 -7.91 6.58
N SER A 146 -4.29 -7.40 7.74
CA SER A 146 -5.13 -7.09 8.88
C SER A 146 -4.68 -5.78 9.53
N CYS A 147 -5.64 -5.02 10.04
CA CYS A 147 -5.33 -3.83 10.84
C CYS A 147 -4.92 -4.22 12.27
N PRO A 148 -3.93 -3.54 12.87
CA PRO A 148 -3.60 -3.71 14.27
C PRO A 148 -4.83 -3.36 15.13
N ASP A 149 -5.02 -4.12 16.21
CA ASP A 149 -6.09 -3.86 17.14
C ASP A 149 -5.82 -2.53 17.86
N SER A 150 -6.82 -1.64 17.87
CA SER A 150 -6.69 -0.31 18.47
C SER A 150 -6.51 -0.33 20.00
N THR A 151 -6.55 -1.52 20.62
CA THR A 151 -6.45 -1.73 22.08
C THR A 151 -5.02 -1.82 22.62
N THR A 152 -3.99 -1.75 21.78
CA THR A 152 -2.59 -1.67 22.24
C THR A 152 -2.03 -0.28 21.99
N PRO A 153 -1.95 0.60 23.01
CA PRO A 153 -1.08 1.76 22.91
C PRO A 153 0.37 1.29 22.73
N ASP A 154 1.11 1.98 21.86
CA ASP A 154 2.56 1.85 21.69
C ASP A 154 3.26 1.77 23.04
N ALA A 155 3.68 0.56 23.43
CA ALA A 155 4.67 0.39 24.49
C ALA A 155 6.03 0.74 23.88
N GLY A 156 6.31 2.05 23.83
CA GLY A 156 7.66 2.55 23.64
C GLY A 156 8.50 2.23 24.87
N GLU A 157 9.17 1.09 24.86
CA GLU A 157 10.27 0.77 25.77
C GLU A 157 11.47 0.29 24.96
N SER A 158 12.42 1.19 24.72
CA SER A 158 13.82 0.85 24.51
C SER A 158 14.53 1.06 25.84
N ASP A 159 15.07 -0.01 26.43
CA ASP A 159 16.50 -0.08 26.73
C ASP A 159 16.94 -1.52 27.01
N GLY A 160 18.10 -1.89 26.51
CA GLY A 160 18.66 -3.23 26.63
C GLY A 160 19.28 -3.50 28.00
N SER A 161 19.38 -4.78 28.37
CA SER A 161 20.67 -5.45 28.58
C SER A 161 20.50 -6.84 29.21
N GLU A 162 21.30 -7.75 28.65
CA GLU A 162 22.03 -8.82 29.34
C GLU A 162 21.26 -10.09 29.76
N GLY A 163 21.85 -11.21 29.36
CA GLY A 163 21.27 -12.54 29.49
C GLY A 163 21.77 -13.30 30.70
N ASP A 164 21.05 -14.35 31.03
CA ASP A 164 21.50 -15.39 31.92
C ASP A 164 21.38 -16.74 31.22
N ARG A 165 22.56 -17.36 31.06
CA ARG A 165 22.73 -18.76 30.74
C ARG A 165 22.49 -19.55 32.02
N ASP A 166 21.57 -20.50 31.99
CA ASP A 166 21.52 -21.61 32.94
C ASP A 166 20.94 -22.80 32.16
N GLY A 167 21.64 -23.91 31.90
CA GLY A 167 22.73 -24.49 32.65
C GLY A 167 22.31 -25.83 33.28
N GLY A 168 21.75 -26.76 32.49
CA GLY A 168 21.39 -28.10 32.96
C GLY A 168 21.76 -29.19 31.96
N THR A 169 22.99 -29.70 32.04
CA THR A 169 23.39 -31.05 31.60
C THR A 169 23.10 -32.03 32.74
N ASP A 170 22.67 -33.28 32.52
CA ASP A 170 23.51 -34.46 32.20
C ASP A 170 22.54 -35.64 31.86
N THR A 171 22.64 -36.28 30.67
CA THR A 171 23.20 -37.63 30.35
C THR A 171 22.44 -38.83 30.96
N ASP A 172 22.22 -40.01 30.36
CA ASP A 172 22.78 -40.85 29.30
C ASP A 172 21.60 -41.68 28.71
N GLY A 173 21.56 -42.32 27.55
CA GLY A 173 22.55 -42.84 26.61
C GLY A 173 21.95 -44.14 26.02
N ASN A 174 21.94 -44.31 24.69
CA ASN A 174 22.25 -45.61 24.11
C ASN A 174 22.79 -45.43 22.70
N ASP A 175 23.95 -46.06 22.54
CA ASP A 175 24.88 -46.02 21.44
C ASP A 175 24.55 -47.10 20.39
N SER A 176 25.24 -46.99 19.26
CA SER A 176 25.59 -48.03 18.28
C SER A 176 24.66 -48.17 17.07
N SER A 177 25.14 -48.27 15.83
CA SER A 177 26.49 -48.21 15.22
C SER A 177 26.20 -48.31 13.70
N THR A 178 26.68 -47.39 12.87
CA THR A 178 27.84 -47.55 11.96
C THR A 178 27.65 -48.45 10.72
N GLY A 179 27.99 -47.90 9.55
CA GLY A 179 28.40 -48.62 8.32
C GLY A 179 27.59 -48.24 7.08
N ALA A 180 27.99 -47.22 6.30
CA ALA A 180 28.94 -47.28 5.17
C ALA A 180 28.45 -48.22 4.03
N ASN A 181 27.94 -47.69 2.92
CA ASN A 181 28.68 -47.21 1.73
C ASN A 181 28.75 -48.30 0.64
N GLU A 182 28.19 -48.05 -0.54
CA GLU A 182 28.89 -48.33 -1.81
C GLU A 182 28.11 -47.80 -3.02
N SER A 183 28.83 -47.06 -3.87
CA SER A 183 28.48 -46.69 -5.24
C SER A 183 28.95 -47.79 -6.20
N THR A 184 28.29 -47.92 -7.35
CA THR A 184 28.76 -48.39 -8.68
C THR A 184 27.49 -48.66 -9.52
N ASP A 185 27.44 -48.68 -10.85
CA ASP A 185 28.27 -48.28 -11.98
C ASP A 185 27.48 -48.77 -13.23
N GLY A 186 27.68 -48.16 -14.39
CA GLY A 186 27.51 -48.81 -15.70
C GLY A 186 26.08 -49.00 -16.25
N GLY A 187 25.83 -48.42 -17.43
CA GLY A 187 24.66 -48.72 -18.26
C GLY A 187 24.83 -49.98 -19.11
N GLU A 188 23.79 -50.32 -19.88
CA GLU A 188 23.80 -50.60 -21.33
C GLU A 188 22.41 -51.07 -21.79
N ASP A 189 22.14 -50.73 -23.05
CA ASP A 189 21.13 -51.06 -24.05
C ASP A 189 20.02 -52.10 -23.78
N GLU A 190 18.81 -51.78 -24.28
CA GLU A 190 18.07 -52.54 -25.31
C GLU A 190 16.99 -51.68 -25.98
#